data_AF-N9FMR3-F1
#
_entry.id   AF-N9FMR3-F1
#
_cell.length_a   1.000
_cell.length_b   1.000
_cell.length_c   1.000
_cell.angle_alpha   90.00
_cell.angle_beta   90.00
_cell.angle_gamma   90.00
#
_symmetry.space_group_name_H-M   'P 1'
#
loop_
_entity.id
_entity.type
_entity.pdbx_description
1 polymer ?
#
loop_
_entity_poly.entity_id
_entity_poly.type
_entity_poly.pdbx_seq_one_letter_code
_entity_poly.pdbx_strand_id
1 'polypeptide(L)'
;MQYWKVAWIHDFIDEPIFIYGELNDEFEEIRKVEMFRDGRLGYASISGLEYLTLSSETNWLPKEEIEVDPQFIVEVISKVEFEKVWIQAISNNTHIDE
;
A
#
# COMPACT_ATOMS: atom_id res chain seq x y z
N MET A 1 1.61 -9.51 12.69
CA MET A 1 1.76 -8.95 11.33
C MET A 1 0.58 -9.37 10.48
N GLN A 2 -0.04 -8.40 9.81
CA GLN A 2 -1.17 -8.57 8.91
C GLN A 2 -0.84 -7.96 7.55
N TYR A 3 -1.43 -8.48 6.48
CA TYR A 3 -1.15 -8.03 5.12
C TYR A 3 -2.47 -7.73 4.43
N TRP A 4 -2.69 -6.48 4.07
CA TRP A 4 -3.96 -6.02 3.51
C TRP A 4 -3.74 -5.46 2.11
N LYS A 5 -4.77 -5.60 1.28
CA LYS A 5 -4.94 -4.91 0.00
C LYS A 5 -6.25 -4.15 0.06
N VAL A 6 -6.19 -2.85 -0.13
CA VAL A 6 -7.35 -1.96 -0.18
C VAL A 6 -7.57 -1.57 -1.62
N ALA A 7 -8.73 -1.92 -2.18
CA ALA A 7 -9.18 -1.31 -3.43
C ALA A 7 -9.84 0.02 -3.11
N TRP A 8 -9.39 1.09 -3.76
CA TRP A 8 -10.00 2.41 -3.65
C TRP A 8 -10.76 2.72 -4.95
N ILE A 9 -12.08 2.80 -4.84
CA ILE A 9 -13.02 2.97 -5.95
C ILE A 9 -13.31 4.45 -6.13
N HIS A 10 -12.63 5.06 -7.10
CA HIS A 10 -12.80 6.46 -7.46
C HIS A 10 -12.45 6.72 -8.93
N ASP A 11 -12.74 7.94 -9.38
CA ASP A 11 -12.40 8.43 -10.72
C ASP A 11 -11.22 9.42 -10.73
N PHE A 12 -10.61 9.72 -9.57
CA PHE A 12 -9.37 10.51 -9.50
C PHE A 12 -8.25 9.83 -10.30
N ILE A 13 -7.60 10.58 -11.18
CA ILE A 13 -6.62 10.05 -12.14
C ILE A 13 -5.25 9.85 -11.46
N ASP A 14 -4.89 10.75 -10.56
CA ASP A 14 -3.57 10.81 -9.93
C ASP A 14 -3.49 10.04 -8.62
N GLU A 15 -4.59 9.42 -8.18
CA GLU A 15 -4.67 8.65 -6.93
C GLU A 15 -4.51 7.14 -7.19
N PRO A 16 -4.00 6.38 -6.20
CA PRO A 16 -3.82 4.94 -6.32
C PRO A 16 -5.16 4.20 -6.31
N ILE A 17 -5.27 3.17 -7.16
CA ILE A 17 -6.44 2.29 -7.21
C ILE A 17 -6.31 1.10 -6.25
N PHE A 18 -5.08 0.76 -5.84
CA PHE A 18 -4.82 -0.21 -4.79
C PHE A 18 -3.76 0.28 -3.81
N ILE A 19 -3.99 0.01 -2.53
CA ILE A 19 -3.06 0.26 -1.44
C ILE A 19 -2.79 -1.05 -0.72
N TYR A 20 -1.54 -1.48 -0.70
CA TYR A 20 -1.08 -2.68 -0.01
C TYR A 20 -0.36 -2.28 1.27
N GLY A 21 -0.73 -2.88 2.39
CA GLY A 21 -0.10 -2.61 3.70
C GLY A 21 0.43 -3.89 4.35
N GLU A 22 1.67 -3.85 4.84
CA GLU A 22 2.11 -4.73 5.93
C GLU A 22 1.94 -3.96 7.24
N LEU A 23 1.10 -4.50 8.11
CA LEU A 23 0.71 -3.87 9.36
C LEU A 23 1.16 -4.71 10.55
N ASN A 24 1.51 -4.07 11.66
CA ASN A 24 1.70 -4.76 12.93
C ASN A 24 0.35 -5.13 13.59
N ASP A 25 0.39 -5.62 14.83
CA ASP A 25 -0.82 -6.06 15.52
C ASP A 25 -1.70 -4.90 16.02
N GLU A 26 -1.20 -3.66 15.94
CA GLU A 26 -1.84 -2.40 16.31
C GLU A 26 -2.27 -1.59 15.07
N PHE A 27 -2.23 -2.21 13.88
CA PHE A 27 -2.49 -1.60 12.57
C PHE A 27 -1.54 -0.45 12.20
N GLU A 28 -0.36 -0.39 12.81
CA GLU A 28 0.70 0.53 12.39
C GLU A 28 1.30 0.04 11.07
N GLU A 29 1.53 0.97 10.16
CA GLU A 29 2.11 0.70 8.85
C GLU A 29 3.62 0.44 8.96
N ILE A 30 4.03 -0.78 8.59
CA ILE A 30 5.44 -1.16 8.51
C ILE A 30 5.98 -0.93 7.10
N ARG A 31 5.20 -1.33 6.09
CA ARG A 31 5.47 -1.10 4.67
C ARG A 31 4.17 -0.84 3.93
N LYS A 32 4.22 0.05 2.93
CA LYS A 32 3.11 0.35 2.03
C LYS A 32 3.54 0.29 0.57
N VAL A 33 2.66 -0.21 -0.28
CA VAL A 33 2.76 -0.04 -1.74
C VAL A 33 1.46 0.57 -2.25
N GLU A 34 1.57 1.60 -3.08
CA GLU A 34 0.47 2.22 -3.80
C GLU A 34 0.59 1.91 -5.28
N MET A 35 -0.48 1.36 -5.87
CA MET A 35 -0.57 1.05 -7.29
C MET A 35 -1.50 2.03 -7.98
N PHE A 36 -0.94 2.81 -8.89
CA PHE A 36 -1.65 3.81 -9.67
C PHE A 36 -2.29 3.19 -10.91
N ARG A 37 -3.30 3.87 -11.45
CA ARG A 37 -4.06 3.40 -12.62
C ARG A 37 -3.19 3.20 -13.87
N ASP A 38 -2.11 3.98 -13.99
CA ASP A 38 -1.12 3.89 -15.06
C ASP A 38 -0.07 2.78 -14.85
N GLY A 39 -0.17 2.02 -13.76
CA GLY A 39 0.73 0.94 -13.40
C GLY A 39 1.99 1.37 -12.65
N ARG A 40 2.17 2.67 -12.36
CA ARG A 40 3.24 3.12 -11.45
C ARG A 40 3.02 2.54 -10.05
N LEU A 41 4.14 2.32 -9.37
CA LEU A 41 4.18 1.83 -7.99
C LEU A 41 4.91 2.85 -7.11
N GLY A 42 4.21 3.37 -6.11
CA GLY A 42 4.83 4.05 -4.98
C GLY A 42 5.05 3.08 -3.83
N TYR A 43 6.09 3.30 -3.03
CA TYR A 43 6.29 2.53 -1.80
C TYR A 43 6.79 3.41 -0.65
N ALA A 44 6.52 2.98 0.57
CA ALA A 44 7.10 3.55 1.79
C ALA A 44 7.36 2.44 2.81
N SER A 45 8.31 2.67 3.72
CA SER A 45 8.67 1.76 4.81
C SER A 45 9.04 2.57 6.04
N ILE A 46 8.73 2.04 7.22
CA ILE A 46 9.15 2.59 8.52
C ILE A 46 10.68 2.73 8.65
N SER A 47 11.44 2.03 7.81
CA SER A 47 12.90 2.18 7.71
C SER A 47 13.36 3.46 7.00
N GLY A 48 12.43 4.32 6.55
CA GLY A 48 12.72 5.54 5.79
C GLY A 48 12.98 5.32 4.29
N LEU A 49 12.63 4.15 3.76
CA LEU A 49 12.70 3.86 2.32
C LEU A 49 11.39 4.28 1.67
N GLU A 50 11.41 5.26 0.78
CA GLU A 50 10.21 5.83 0.16
C GLU A 50 10.42 6.22 -1.32
N TYR A 51 9.34 6.15 -2.10
CA TYR A 51 9.26 6.62 -3.48
C TYR A 51 7.80 6.85 -3.89
N LEU A 52 7.48 8.02 -4.45
CA LEU A 52 6.14 8.47 -4.91
C LEU A 52 5.01 8.47 -3.87
N THR A 53 5.24 7.94 -2.68
CA THR A 53 4.29 7.90 -1.57
C THR A 53 5.05 8.06 -0.25
N LEU A 54 4.33 8.41 0.81
CA LEU A 54 4.84 8.57 2.16
C LEU A 54 4.17 7.56 3.10
N SER A 55 4.89 7.19 4.16
CA SER A 55 4.30 6.40 5.23
C SER A 55 3.14 7.17 5.88
N SER A 56 2.08 6.47 6.27
CA SER A 56 1.00 7.11 7.03
C SER A 56 1.51 7.61 8.39
N GLU A 57 1.17 8.84 8.78
CA GLU A 57 1.46 9.38 10.13
C GLU A 57 0.53 8.77 11.21
N THR A 58 -0.56 8.13 10.78
CA THR A 58 -1.54 7.49 11.65
C THR A 58 -1.71 6.01 11.31
N ASN A 59 -2.04 5.20 12.31
CA ASN A 59 -2.38 3.79 12.13
C ASN A 59 -3.60 3.64 11.20
N TRP A 60 -3.65 2.51 10.52
CA TRP A 60 -4.83 2.14 9.76
C TRP A 60 -6.00 1.84 10.70
N LEU A 61 -7.22 2.14 10.24
CA LEU A 61 -8.42 1.76 10.96
C LEU A 61 -8.70 0.26 10.81
N PRO A 62 -9.47 -0.36 11.72
CA PRO A 62 -9.98 -1.71 11.52
C PRO A 62 -10.73 -1.85 10.19
N LYS A 63 -10.66 -3.04 9.59
CA LYS A 63 -11.32 -3.34 8.31
C LYS A 63 -12.79 -2.95 8.30
N GLU A 64 -13.51 -3.25 9.39
CA GLU A 64 -14.94 -2.98 9.51
C GLU A 64 -15.26 -1.49 9.52
N GLU A 65 -14.32 -0.64 9.95
CA GLU A 65 -14.46 0.82 9.93
C GLU A 65 -14.10 1.41 8.57
N ILE A 66 -13.06 0.87 7.91
CA ILE A 66 -12.68 1.28 6.55
C ILE A 66 -13.83 1.01 5.56
N GLU A 67 -14.42 -0.19 5.62
CA GLU A 67 -15.48 -0.63 4.70
C GLU A 67 -16.86 0.02 4.96
N VAL A 68 -16.99 0.88 5.97
CA VAL A 68 -18.18 1.75 6.12
C VAL A 68 -18.29 2.69 4.92
N ASP A 69 -17.17 3.14 4.38
CA ASP A 69 -17.14 3.91 3.15
C ASP A 69 -17.06 2.95 1.95
N PRO A 70 -18.09 2.92 1.08
CA PRO A 70 -18.16 1.99 -0.05
C PRO A 70 -17.08 2.23 -1.12
N GLN A 71 -16.32 3.32 -1.02
CA GLN A 71 -15.15 3.55 -1.86
C GLN A 71 -14.00 2.61 -1.49
N PHE A 72 -13.98 1.99 -0.31
CA PHE A 72 -12.91 1.12 0.14
C PHE A 72 -13.38 -0.32 0.29
N ILE A 73 -12.62 -1.25 -0.28
CA ILE A 73 -12.79 -2.69 -0.08
C ILE A 73 -11.46 -3.24 0.43
N VAL A 74 -11.48 -3.86 1.61
CA VAL A 74 -10.28 -4.40 2.26
C VAL A 74 -10.22 -5.91 2.07
N GLU A 75 -9.13 -6.40 1.52
CA GLU A 75 -8.84 -7.82 1.37
C GLU A 75 -7.64 -8.19 2.26
N VAL A 76 -7.80 -9.17 3.15
CA VAL A 76 -6.67 -9.74 3.88
C VAL A 76 -5.97 -10.71 2.95
N ILE A 77 -4.73 -10.38 2.59
CA ILE A 77 -3.91 -11.16 1.66
C ILE A 77 -2.83 -11.94 2.41
N SER A 78 -2.16 -12.84 1.69
CA SER A 78 -1.02 -13.56 2.24
C SER A 78 0.24 -12.69 2.25
N LYS A 79 1.16 -12.97 3.19
CA LYS A 79 2.53 -12.42 3.16
C LYS A 79 3.18 -12.59 1.79
N VAL A 80 3.06 -13.78 1.20
CA VAL A 80 3.67 -14.11 -0.09
C VAL A 80 3.16 -13.21 -1.21
N GLU A 81 1.88 -12.84 -1.17
CA GLU A 81 1.30 -11.91 -2.14
C GLU A 81 1.83 -10.49 -1.95
N PHE A 82 1.85 -10.00 -0.70
CA PHE A 82 2.40 -8.69 -0.38
C PHE A 82 3.87 -8.56 -0.81
N GLU A 83 4.72 -9.55 -0.47
CA GLU A 83 6.14 -9.52 -0.80
C GLU A 83 6.41 -9.47 -2.31
N LYS A 84 5.56 -10.10 -3.13
CA LYS A 84 5.69 -10.00 -4.60
C LYS A 84 5.52 -8.56 -5.09
N VAL A 85 4.49 -7.88 -4.60
CA VAL A 85 4.19 -6.49 -4.98
C VAL A 85 5.23 -5.53 -4.40
N TRP A 86 5.68 -5.76 -3.17
CA TRP A 86 6.77 -5.02 -2.54
C TRP A 86 8.06 -5.11 -3.35
N ILE A 87 8.52 -6.32 -3.67
CA ILE A 87 9.73 -6.54 -4.47
C ILE A 87 9.60 -5.87 -5.83
N GLN A 88 8.44 -5.97 -6.49
CA GLN A 88 8.20 -5.30 -7.76
C GLN A 88 8.33 -3.77 -7.63
N ALA A 89 7.75 -3.18 -6.60
CA ALA A 89 7.79 -1.74 -6.36
C ALA A 89 9.21 -1.21 -6.12
N ILE A 90 10.02 -1.90 -5.30
CA ILE A 90 11.40 -1.48 -5.03
C ILE A 90 12.36 -1.79 -6.18
N SER A 91 12.12 -2.87 -6.94
CA SER A 91 13.00 -3.26 -8.06
C SER A 91 12.83 -2.37 -9.29
N ASN A 92 11.62 -1.88 -9.54
CA ASN A 92 11.34 -0.95 -10.64
C ASN A 92 12.02 0.41 -10.45
N ASN A 93 12.43 0.75 -9.22
CA ASN A 93 13.04 2.03 -8.87
C ASN A 93 14.55 1.95 -8.63
N THR A 94 15.15 0.76 -8.60
CA THR A 94 16.61 0.56 -8.55
C THR A 94 17.33 0.78 -9.89
N HIS A 95 16.64 1.24 -10.94
CA HIS A 95 17.23 1.53 -12.26
C HIS A 95 17.36 3.02 -12.59
N ILE A 96 17.13 3.92 -11.63
CA ILE A 96 17.37 5.36 -11.79
C ILE A 96 18.65 5.71 -11.03
N ASP A 97 19.80 5.24 -11.51
CA ASP A 97 21.13 5.74 -11.17
C ASP A 97 22.15 5.18 -12.19
N GLU A 98 22.11 5.68 -13.43
CA GLU A 98 23.24 5.69 -14.38
C GLU A 98 23.27 7.02 -15.16
#